data_AF-F4MI34-F1
#
_entry.id   AF-F4MI34-F1
#
_cell.length_a   1.000
_cell.length_b   1.000
_cell.length_c   1.000
_cell.angle_alpha   90.00
_cell.angle_beta   90.00
_cell.angle_gamma   90.00
#
_symmetry.space_group_name_H-M   'P 1'
#
loop_
_entity.id
_entity.type
_entity.pdbx_description
1 polymer ?
#
loop_
_entity_poly.entity_id
_entity_poly.type
_entity_poly.pdbx_seq_one_letter_code
_entity_poly.pdbx_strand_id
1 'polypeptide(L)'
;GAYKLPGFANIPGEFNVSLLTGAPNPKAVYSSKAVGEPPLFSAASVFFATKEAIADARRHENLGPDFELTSPATAARIRMACQDKFTRKFQAPQEGTFTPWNVMP
;
A
#
# COMPACT_ATOMS: atom_id res chain seq x y z
N GLY A 1 1.47 13.73 13.58
CA GLY A 1 1.72 12.35 14.04
C GLY A 1 3.21 12.06 13.96
N ALA A 2 3.74 11.19 14.82
CA ALA A 2 5.13 10.76 14.71
C ALA A 2 5.34 9.83 13.50
N TYR A 3 6.48 9.93 12.84
CA TYR A 3 6.87 9.06 11.73
C TYR A 3 6.96 7.60 12.19
N LYS A 4 6.32 6.67 11.47
CA LYS A 4 6.24 5.25 11.84
C LYS A 4 6.96 4.40 10.80
N LEU A 5 8.04 3.76 11.23
CA LEU A 5 8.72 2.72 10.47
C LEU A 5 8.02 1.36 10.70
N PRO A 6 8.14 0.40 9.77
CA PRO A 6 7.69 -0.96 9.99
C PRO A 6 8.33 -1.56 11.25
N GLY A 7 7.51 -2.06 12.18
CA GLY A 7 7.96 -2.81 13.35
C GLY A 7 7.77 -4.32 13.17
N PHE A 8 8.05 -5.10 14.23
CA PHE A 8 7.89 -6.56 14.22
C PHE A 8 6.49 -7.04 13.86
N ALA A 9 5.45 -6.26 14.15
CA ALA A 9 4.07 -6.60 13.82
C ALA A 9 3.67 -6.26 12.37
N ASN A 10 4.60 -5.77 11.53
CA ASN A 10 4.30 -5.35 10.16
C ASN A 10 4.94 -6.22 9.08
N ILE A 11 5.65 -7.28 9.45
CA ILE A 11 6.15 -8.27 8.49
C ILE A 11 5.05 -9.30 8.14
N PRO A 12 5.12 -9.95 6.96
CA PRO A 12 4.23 -11.06 6.64
C PRO A 12 4.38 -12.21 7.64
N GLY A 13 3.27 -12.89 7.97
CA GLY A 13 3.30 -14.08 8.84
C GLY A 13 4.07 -15.25 8.21
N GLU A 14 4.05 -15.34 6.89
CA GLU A 14 4.88 -16.24 6.10
C GLU A 14 5.70 -15.43 5.09
N PHE A 15 7.03 -15.58 5.12
CA PHE A 15 7.92 -14.82 4.26
C PHE A 15 8.96 -15.74 3.60
N ASN A 16 8.68 -16.13 2.36
CA ASN A 16 9.54 -17.02 1.58
C ASN A 16 10.46 -16.23 0.63
N VAL A 17 11.74 -16.58 0.61
CA VAL A 17 12.76 -15.98 -0.27
C VAL A 17 13.58 -17.09 -0.92
N SER A 18 13.74 -17.02 -2.24
CA SER A 18 14.55 -17.97 -3.02
C SER A 18 15.47 -17.21 -3.97
N LEU A 19 16.69 -17.72 -4.18
CA LEU A 19 17.62 -17.21 -5.17
C LEU A 19 17.62 -18.11 -6.41
N LEU A 20 17.56 -17.52 -7.60
CA LEU A 20 17.56 -18.26 -8.85
C LEU A 20 18.90 -18.97 -9.07
N THR A 21 18.87 -20.30 -9.14
CA THR A 21 20.04 -21.15 -9.38
C THR A 21 20.44 -21.13 -10.86
N GLY A 22 21.73 -21.34 -11.16
CA GLY A 22 22.20 -21.47 -12.54
C GLY A 22 22.17 -20.16 -13.35
N ALA A 23 22.20 -19.00 -12.70
CA ALA A 23 22.08 -17.69 -13.34
C ALA A 23 23.34 -16.82 -13.18
N PRO A 24 24.52 -17.24 -13.72
CA PRO A 24 25.77 -16.49 -13.58
C PRO A 24 25.70 -15.12 -14.27
N ASN A 25 26.46 -14.15 -13.76
CA ASN A 25 26.57 -12.81 -14.35
C ASN A 25 28.01 -12.51 -14.80
N PRO A 26 28.38 -12.76 -16.07
CA PRO A 26 29.76 -12.59 -16.55
C PRO A 26 30.26 -11.14 -16.46
N LYS A 27 29.38 -10.17 -16.23
CA LYS A 27 29.71 -8.74 -16.18
C LYS A 27 30.13 -8.25 -14.78
N ALA A 28 29.94 -9.05 -13.74
CA ALA A 28 30.20 -8.65 -12.35
C ALA A 28 31.25 -9.54 -11.69
N VAL A 29 31.86 -9.00 -10.63
CA VAL A 29 32.86 -9.70 -9.84
C VAL A 29 32.27 -11.00 -9.30
N TYR A 30 32.97 -12.11 -9.57
CA TYR A 30 32.56 -13.47 -9.19
C TYR A 30 31.13 -13.84 -9.60
N SER A 31 30.64 -13.35 -10.74
CA SER A 31 29.27 -13.61 -11.20
C SER A 31 28.16 -13.13 -10.26
N SER A 32 28.45 -12.13 -9.42
CA SER A 32 27.48 -11.50 -8.49
C SER A 32 26.44 -10.62 -9.20
N LYS A 33 25.43 -10.15 -8.47
CA LYS A 33 24.42 -9.18 -8.95
C LYS A 33 24.15 -8.14 -7.87
N ALA A 34 23.87 -6.90 -8.28
CA ALA A 34 23.44 -5.87 -7.36
C ALA A 34 22.01 -6.16 -6.85
N VAL A 35 21.82 -6.14 -5.53
CA VAL A 35 20.54 -6.48 -4.89
C VAL A 35 20.11 -5.46 -3.82
N GLY A 36 20.84 -4.36 -3.64
CA GLY A 36 20.51 -3.36 -2.61
C GLY A 36 19.16 -2.68 -2.86
N GLU A 37 19.00 -2.07 -4.03
CA GLU A 37 17.79 -1.32 -4.41
C GLU A 37 16.70 -2.18 -5.12
N PRO A 38 17.04 -3.13 -6.02
CA PRO A 38 16.03 -3.81 -6.84
C PRO A 38 14.88 -4.48 -6.07
N PRO A 39 15.10 -5.14 -4.91
CA PRO A 39 14.02 -5.77 -4.17
C PRO A 39 13.03 -4.78 -3.54
N LEU A 40 13.37 -3.50 -3.37
CA LEU A 40 12.53 -2.51 -2.71
C LEU A 40 11.14 -2.41 -3.35
N PHE A 41 11.08 -2.42 -4.69
CA PHE A 41 9.81 -2.32 -5.41
C PHE A 41 8.96 -3.60 -5.30
N SER A 42 9.54 -4.73 -4.91
CA SER A 42 8.77 -5.97 -4.67
C SER A 42 7.75 -5.78 -3.55
N ALA A 43 7.99 -4.86 -2.61
CA ALA A 43 7.03 -4.52 -1.56
C ALA A 43 5.73 -3.87 -2.09
N ALA A 44 5.72 -3.35 -3.32
CA ALA A 44 4.50 -2.85 -3.97
C ALA A 44 3.45 -3.95 -4.14
N SER A 45 3.83 -5.23 -4.12
CA SER A 45 2.90 -6.37 -4.07
C SER A 45 1.88 -6.24 -2.93
N VAL A 46 2.31 -5.83 -1.73
CA VAL A 46 1.43 -5.64 -0.56
C VAL A 46 0.45 -4.49 -0.79
N PHE A 47 0.90 -3.42 -1.44
CA PHE A 47 0.04 -2.31 -1.82
C PHE A 47 -1.06 -2.75 -2.79
N PHE A 48 -0.72 -3.51 -3.84
CA PHE A 48 -1.71 -3.98 -4.80
C PHE A 48 -2.63 -5.07 -4.23
N ALA A 49 -2.13 -5.94 -3.35
CA ALA A 49 -2.96 -6.88 -2.60
C ALA A 49 -4.01 -6.14 -1.74
N THR A 50 -3.60 -5.05 -1.09
CA THR A 50 -4.50 -4.17 -0.34
C THR A 50 -5.52 -3.49 -1.26
N LYS A 51 -5.09 -3.03 -2.44
CA LYS A 51 -5.99 -2.42 -3.44
C LYS A 51 -7.06 -3.40 -3.91
N GLU A 52 -6.70 -4.65 -4.18
CA GLU A 52 -7.66 -5.69 -4.57
C GLU A 52 -8.63 -6.02 -3.44
N ALA A 53 -8.16 -6.12 -2.20
CA ALA A 53 -9.03 -6.34 -1.04
C ALA A 53 -10.08 -5.22 -0.86
N ILE A 54 -9.69 -3.96 -1.10
CA ILE A 54 -10.61 -2.83 -1.09
C ILE A 54 -11.58 -2.89 -2.29
N ALA A 55 -11.09 -3.26 -3.48
CA ALA A 55 -11.95 -3.42 -4.66
C ALA A 55 -13.06 -4.44 -4.39
N ASP A 56 -12.73 -5.56 -3.73
CA ASP A 56 -13.70 -6.57 -3.31
C ASP A 56 -14.70 -6.04 -2.27
N ALA A 57 -14.23 -5.34 -1.23
CA ALA A 57 -15.09 -4.69 -0.25
C ALA A 57 -16.06 -3.68 -0.90
N ARG A 58 -15.63 -2.99 -1.96
CA ARG A 58 -16.47 -2.06 -2.73
C ARG A 58 -17.52 -2.81 -3.55
N ARG A 59 -17.19 -3.95 -4.16
CA ARG A 59 -18.17 -4.81 -4.86
C ARG A 59 -19.28 -5.25 -3.91
N HIS A 60 -18.94 -5.61 -2.67
CA HIS A 60 -19.92 -5.99 -1.63
C HIS A 60 -20.93 -4.88 -1.31
N GLU A 61 -20.51 -3.62 -1.41
CA GLU A 61 -21.36 -2.44 -1.18
C GLU A 61 -22.02 -1.91 -2.47
N ASN A 62 -21.98 -2.70 -3.56
CA ASN A 62 -22.48 -2.35 -4.89
C ASN A 62 -21.83 -1.09 -5.48
N LEU A 63 -20.54 -0.87 -5.17
CA LEU A 63 -19.73 0.21 -5.72
C LEU A 63 -18.79 -0.32 -6.80
N GLY A 64 -18.36 0.57 -7.69
CA GLY A 64 -17.38 0.25 -8.72
C GLY A 64 -16.03 -0.21 -8.11
N PRO A 65 -15.42 -1.29 -8.62
CA PRO A 65 -14.14 -1.79 -8.14
C PRO A 65 -12.96 -0.92 -8.55
N ASP A 66 -13.14 -0.06 -9.56
CA ASP A 66 -12.15 0.91 -9.99
C ASP A 66 -12.18 2.13 -9.07
N PHE A 67 -11.04 2.38 -8.40
CA PHE A 67 -10.84 3.54 -7.56
C PHE A 67 -9.35 3.92 -7.51
N GLU A 68 -9.11 5.19 -7.19
CA GLU A 68 -7.76 5.69 -6.95
C GLU A 68 -7.34 5.39 -5.50
N LEU A 69 -6.17 4.79 -5.35
CA LEU A 69 -5.51 4.60 -4.07
C LEU A 69 -4.15 5.27 -4.13
N THR A 70 -3.96 6.36 -3.39
CA THR A 70 -2.69 7.09 -3.37
C THR A 70 -1.74 6.47 -2.34
N SER A 71 -0.48 6.29 -2.72
CA SER A 71 0.57 5.85 -1.78
C SER A 71 0.94 6.98 -0.81
N PRO A 72 1.22 6.69 0.49
CA PRO A 72 1.10 5.40 1.15
C PRO A 72 -0.36 5.01 1.42
N ALA A 73 -0.68 3.72 1.32
CA ALA A 73 -1.98 3.17 1.69
C ALA A 73 -2.14 3.12 3.23
N THR A 74 -2.29 4.29 3.86
CA THR A 74 -2.48 4.38 5.31
C THR A 74 -3.85 3.81 5.73
N ALA A 75 -3.98 3.45 7.00
CA ALA A 75 -5.27 2.99 7.55
C ALA A 75 -6.42 3.98 7.29
N ALA A 76 -6.14 5.29 7.30
CA ALA A 76 -7.12 6.32 6.97
C ALA A 76 -7.58 6.23 5.50
N ARG A 77 -6.64 6.11 4.54
CA ARG A 77 -6.96 5.97 3.12
C ARG A 77 -7.70 4.65 2.83
N ILE A 78 -7.24 3.55 3.42
CA ILE A 78 -7.90 2.23 3.30
C ILE A 78 -9.35 2.32 3.81
N ARG A 79 -9.56 2.88 5.02
CA ARG A 79 -10.89 2.99 5.61
C ARG A 79 -11.84 3.83 4.77
N MET A 80 -11.37 4.97 4.24
CA MET A 80 -12.20 5.87 3.44
C MET A 80 -12.48 5.32 2.03
N ALA A 81 -11.63 4.44 1.50
CA ALA A 81 -11.87 3.76 0.24
C ALA A 81 -12.94 2.65 0.35
N CYS A 82 -13.01 1.97 1.50
CA CYS A 82 -14.07 1.01 1.86
C CYS A 82 -15.35 1.73 2.30
N GLN A 83 -16.04 2.37 1.35
CA GLN A 83 -17.26 3.12 1.63
C GLN A 83 -18.42 2.18 2.02
N ASP A 84 -19.17 2.56 3.03
CA ASP A 84 -20.28 1.80 3.59
C ASP A 84 -21.36 2.72 4.19
N LYS A 85 -22.34 2.14 4.90
CA LYS A 85 -23.38 2.88 5.62
C LYS A 85 -22.86 3.86 6.68
N PHE A 86 -21.63 3.69 7.17
CA PHE A 86 -21.03 4.58 8.16
C PHE A 86 -20.36 5.77 7.47
N THR A 87 -19.57 5.54 6.43
CA THR A 87 -18.91 6.63 5.69
C THR A 87 -19.94 7.60 5.09
N ARG A 88 -21.09 7.10 4.62
CA ARG A 88 -22.18 7.93 4.07
C ARG A 88 -22.84 8.86 5.09
N LYS A 89 -22.70 8.60 6.40
CA LYS A 89 -23.27 9.45 7.45
C LYS A 89 -22.42 10.69 7.74
N PHE A 90 -21.15 10.70 7.34
CA PHE A 90 -20.27 11.82 7.55
C PHE A 90 -20.34 12.77 6.35
N GLN A 91 -20.63 14.03 6.60
CA GLN A 91 -20.53 15.09 5.61
C GLN A 91 -19.14 15.72 5.72
N ALA A 92 -18.47 15.89 4.57
CA ALA A 92 -17.25 16.66 4.53
C ALA A 92 -17.57 18.13 4.88
N PRO A 93 -16.77 18.79 5.73
CA PRO A 93 -16.93 20.22 5.99
C PRO A 93 -16.71 21.02 4.70
N GLN A 94 -17.42 22.15 4.57
CA GLN A 94 -17.26 23.04 3.43
C GLN A 94 -15.83 23.62 3.39
N GLU A 95 -15.28 23.75 2.19
CA GLU A 95 -13.97 24.36 2.00
C GLU A 95 -13.99 25.83 2.45
N GLY A 96 -12.93 26.27 3.12
CA GLY A 96 -12.82 27.64 3.64
C GLY A 96 -13.51 27.91 4.97
N THR A 97 -14.32 26.98 5.50
CA THR A 97 -14.94 27.15 6.83
C THR A 97 -14.03 26.70 7.99
N PHE A 98 -12.87 26.11 7.70
CA PHE A 98 -11.91 25.64 8.68
C PHE A 98 -10.49 25.63 8.13
N THR A 99 -9.50 25.68 9.02
CA THR A 99 -8.08 25.49 8.68
C THR A 99 -7.71 24.03 8.97
N PRO A 100 -7.37 23.21 7.95
CA PRO A 100 -6.99 21.82 8.18
C PRO A 100 -5.67 21.75 8.94
N TRP A 101 -5.60 20.85 9.94
CA TRP A 101 -4.37 20.58 10.67
C TRP A 101 -3.28 19.92 9.79
N ASN A 102 -3.71 19.10 8.83
CA ASN A 102 -2.82 18.40 7.91
C ASN A 102 -3.47 18.35 6.52
N VAL A 103 -2.70 18.67 5.49
CA VAL A 103 -3.11 18.51 4.09
C VAL A 103 -2.30 17.35 3.52
N MET A 104 -2.99 16.28 3.11
CA MET A 104 -2.33 15.15 2.46
C MET A 104 -2.09 15.51 0.99
N PRO A 105 -0.87 15.33 0.47
CA PRO A 105 -0.60 15.42 -0.96
C PRO A 105 -1.21 14.26 -1.74
#